data_AF-R7EUQ6-F1
#
_entry.id   AF-R7EUQ6-F1
#
_cell.length_a   1.000
_cell.length_b   1.000
_cell.length_c   1.000
_cell.angle_alpha   90.00
_cell.angle_beta   90.00
_cell.angle_gamma   90.00
#
_symmetry.space_group_name_H-M   'P 1'
#
loop_
_entity.id
_entity.type
_entity.pdbx_description
1 polymer ?
#
loop_
_entity_poly.entity_id
_entity_poly.type
_entity_poly.pdbx_seq_one_letter_code
_entity_poly.pdbx_strand_id
1 'polypeptide(L)'
;MNSILVDFKLFKDWQFPQILSEETGEVWTALECHSNKFYGGKINTLRRFFWFFYYPLQRIIRRRKGEKIIAWQQFFGLNYAFWNRLLHLRKKNDLTVLTFIYKQKHGFLGKLFHKYVQYCIKNKYIDRIICFSEK
;
A
#
# COMPACT_ATOMS: atom_id res chain seq x y z
N MET A 1 -1.69 12.15 12.83
CA MET A 1 -2.18 10.76 12.93
C MET A 1 -1.64 10.02 11.75
N ASN A 2 -0.72 9.09 12.01
CA ASN A 2 -0.08 8.26 11.00
C ASN A 2 -0.88 6.98 10.80
N SER A 3 -0.78 6.39 9.61
CA SER A 3 -1.63 5.27 9.22
C SER A 3 -0.83 4.04 8.78
N ILE A 4 -1.26 2.86 9.20
CA ILE A 4 -0.77 1.57 8.68
C ILE A 4 -1.89 0.92 7.87
N LEU A 5 -1.69 0.74 6.57
CA LEU A 5 -2.70 0.16 5.67
C LEU A 5 -2.53 -1.36 5.60
N VAL A 6 -3.54 -2.11 6.06
CA VAL A 6 -3.55 -3.58 6.09
C VAL A 6 -4.72 -4.17 5.32
N ASP A 7 -4.52 -5.34 4.72
CA ASP A 7 -5.56 -6.04 3.93
C ASP A 7 -6.23 -7.21 4.68
N PHE A 8 -5.91 -7.36 5.97
CA PHE A 8 -6.46 -8.35 6.87
C PHE A 8 -7.31 -7.70 7.97
N LYS A 9 -8.12 -8.53 8.64
CA LYS A 9 -8.89 -8.12 9.81
C LYS A 9 -7.99 -7.90 11.00
N LEU A 10 -8.06 -6.73 11.62
CA LEU A 10 -7.39 -6.47 12.88
C LEU A 10 -7.87 -7.48 13.93
N PHE A 11 -6.91 -8.12 14.58
CA PHE A 11 -7.14 -9.02 15.70
C PHE A 11 -6.60 -8.38 16.97
N LYS A 12 -7.19 -8.74 18.12
CA LYS A 12 -6.99 -8.04 19.40
C LYS A 12 -5.53 -7.94 19.82
N ASP A 13 -4.73 -8.94 19.49
CA ASP A 13 -3.33 -9.04 19.94
C ASP A 13 -2.34 -8.44 18.94
N TRP A 14 -2.80 -7.73 17.90
CA TRP A 14 -1.88 -7.10 16.96
C TRP A 14 -1.32 -5.78 17.51
N GLN A 15 -0.20 -5.91 18.23
CA GLN A 15 0.46 -4.81 18.97
C GLN A 15 1.29 -3.87 18.10
N PHE A 16 1.46 -4.14 16.80
CA PHE A 16 2.37 -3.38 15.94
C PHE A 16 2.12 -1.86 15.93
N PRO A 17 0.88 -1.33 15.82
CA PRO A 17 0.64 0.11 15.88
C PRO A 17 1.00 0.72 17.25
N GLN A 18 0.78 -0.02 18.33
CA GLN A 18 1.10 0.43 19.69
C GLN A 18 2.61 0.53 19.87
N ILE A 19 3.33 -0.56 19.60
CA ILE A 19 4.80 -0.61 19.71
C ILE A 19 5.43 0.47 18.84
N LEU A 20 4.96 0.63 17.59
CA LEU A 20 5.48 1.67 16.71
C LEU A 20 5.23 3.08 17.26
N SER A 21 4.11 3.30 17.96
CA SER A 21 3.82 4.59 18.58
C SER A 21 4.73 4.88 19.77
N GLU A 22 5.00 3.86 20.60
CA GLU A 22 5.93 3.95 21.73
C GLU A 22 7.36 4.25 21.26
N GLU A 23 7.85 3.51 20.26
CA GLU A 23 9.21 3.66 19.72
C GLU A 23 9.43 4.98 18.96
N THR A 24 8.39 5.53 18.32
CA THR A 24 8.53 6.75 17.50
C THR A 24 8.08 8.02 18.22
N GLY A 25 7.36 7.92 19.34
CA GLY A 25 6.68 9.04 19.99
C GLY A 25 5.54 9.65 19.16
N GLU A 26 5.08 8.96 18.10
CA GLU A 26 4.03 9.44 17.20
C GLU A 26 2.79 8.53 17.26
N VAL A 27 1.59 9.08 17.09
CA VAL A 27 0.36 8.27 17.10
C VAL A 27 0.18 7.53 15.77
N TRP A 28 0.25 6.20 15.81
CA TRP A 28 -0.02 5.30 14.69
C TRP A 28 -1.35 4.56 14.85
N THR A 29 -2.09 4.46 13.74
CA THR A 29 -3.36 3.74 13.69
C THR A 29 -3.39 2.79 12.51
N ALA A 30 -3.79 1.55 12.76
CA ALA A 30 -4.04 0.60 11.68
C ALA A 30 -5.40 0.84 11.03
N LEU A 31 -5.41 0.81 9.70
CA LEU A 31 -6.61 0.91 8.88
C LEU A 31 -6.75 -0.36 8.04
N GLU A 32 -7.79 -1.12 8.32
CA GLU A 32 -8.09 -2.36 7.62
C GLU A 32 -8.93 -2.14 6.34
N CYS A 33 -8.60 -2.91 5.31
CA CYS A 33 -9.40 -3.08 4.10
C CYS A 33 -9.48 -4.56 3.74
N HIS A 34 -10.59 -5.20 4.08
CA HIS A 34 -10.80 -6.65 3.91
C HIS A 34 -10.93 -7.05 2.44
N SER A 35 -9.80 -7.22 1.77
CA SER A 35 -9.76 -7.77 0.40
C SER A 35 -9.71 -9.31 0.40
N ASN A 36 -9.38 -9.91 1.56
CA ASN A 36 -9.25 -11.35 1.77
C ASN A 36 -10.58 -12.12 1.89
N LYS A 37 -11.75 -11.46 1.94
CA LYS A 37 -13.05 -12.17 1.89
C LYS A 37 -13.40 -12.70 0.48
N PHE A 38 -12.57 -12.42 -0.51
CA PHE A 38 -12.84 -12.69 -1.92
C PHE A 38 -11.96 -13.81 -2.49
N TYR A 39 -11.85 -14.94 -1.79
CA TYR A 39 -11.22 -16.15 -2.34
C TYR A 39 -12.25 -17.03 -3.06
N GLY A 40 -11.89 -17.56 -4.22
CA GLY A 40 -12.73 -18.42 -5.05
C GLY A 40 -13.52 -17.68 -6.14
N GLY A 41 -13.36 -18.09 -7.40
CA GLY A 41 -14.11 -17.55 -8.54
C GLY A 41 -13.52 -16.28 -9.20
N LYS A 42 -13.85 -16.08 -10.48
CA LYS A 42 -13.36 -14.95 -11.30
C LYS A 42 -13.87 -13.59 -10.79
N ILE A 43 -15.12 -13.52 -10.33
CA ILE A 43 -15.77 -12.30 -9.83
C ILE A 43 -15.05 -11.76 -8.58
N ASN A 44 -14.74 -12.64 -7.63
CA ASN A 44 -14.07 -12.28 -6.39
C ASN A 44 -12.63 -11.81 -6.63
N THR A 45 -11.92 -12.41 -7.59
CA THR A 45 -10.60 -11.94 -8.01
C THR A 45 -10.67 -10.51 -8.57
N LEU A 46 -11.68 -10.21 -9.40
CA LEU A 46 -11.89 -8.88 -9.95
C LEU A 46 -12.24 -7.87 -8.85
N ARG A 47 -13.11 -8.23 -7.90
CA ARG A 47 -13.44 -7.38 -6.75
C ARG A 47 -12.22 -7.07 -5.89
N ARG A 48 -11.36 -8.06 -5.63
CA ARG A 48 -10.11 -7.86 -4.89
C ARG A 48 -9.19 -6.87 -5.62
N PHE A 49 -9.05 -7.05 -6.93
CA PHE A 49 -8.28 -6.13 -7.76
C PHE A 49 -8.84 -4.70 -7.67
N PHE A 50 -10.16 -4.54 -7.81
CA PHE A 50 -10.82 -3.24 -7.64
C PHE A 50 -10.51 -2.59 -6.29
N TRP A 51 -10.63 -3.34 -5.19
CA TRP A 51 -10.37 -2.81 -3.84
C TRP A 51 -8.91 -2.39 -3.63
N PHE A 52 -7.94 -3.10 -4.22
CA PHE A 52 -6.54 -2.70 -4.18
C PHE A 52 -6.30 -1.32 -4.82
N PHE A 53 -7.10 -0.93 -5.81
CA PHE A 53 -7.02 0.40 -6.43
C PHE A 53 -7.89 1.44 -5.71
N TYR A 54 -9.13 1.10 -5.39
CA TYR A 54 -10.11 2.03 -4.82
C TYR A 54 -9.73 2.47 -3.41
N TYR A 55 -9.26 1.56 -2.56
CA TYR A 55 -8.94 1.90 -1.17
C TYR A 55 -7.80 2.94 -1.04
N PRO A 56 -6.66 2.81 -1.75
CA PRO A 56 -5.64 3.85 -1.80
C PRO A 56 -6.16 5.18 -2.37
N LEU A 57 -7.03 5.15 -3.39
CA LEU A 57 -7.64 6.37 -3.93
C LEU A 57 -8.47 7.10 -2.86
N GLN A 58 -9.30 6.38 -2.11
CA GLN A 58 -10.05 6.95 -0.98
C GLN A 58 -9.12 7.54 0.09
N ARG A 59 -7.99 6.88 0.39
CA ARG A 59 -6.98 7.40 1.32
C ARG A 59 -6.32 8.68 0.84
N ILE A 60 -6.05 8.78 -0.46
CA ILE A 60 -5.48 10.00 -1.06
C ILE A 60 -6.43 11.18 -0.87
N ILE A 61 -7.74 11.00 -1.06
CA ILE A 61 -8.72 12.09 -0.89
C ILE A 61 -8.70 12.66 0.53
N ARG A 62 -8.43 11.82 1.54
CA ARG A 62 -8.40 12.20 2.97
C ARG A 62 -7.00 12.54 3.50
N ARG A 63 -5.99 12.61 2.63
CA ARG A 63 -4.57 12.73 3.02
C ARG A 63 -4.25 14.08 3.66
N ARG A 64 -3.44 14.08 4.71
CA ARG A 64 -2.98 15.30 5.40
C ARG A 64 -1.51 15.59 5.13
N LYS A 65 -1.11 16.86 5.18
CA LYS A 65 0.31 17.23 5.05
C LYS A 65 1.08 16.72 6.26
N GLY A 66 2.22 16.05 6.03
CA GLY A 66 3.08 15.50 7.08
C GLY A 66 2.64 14.16 7.65
N GLU A 67 1.51 13.59 7.19
CA GLU A 67 1.09 12.25 7.62
C GLU A 67 2.01 11.19 7.03
N LYS A 68 2.52 10.31 7.91
CA LYS A 68 3.28 9.12 7.53
C LYS A 68 2.34 7.95 7.28
N ILE A 69 2.60 7.21 6.22
CA ILE A 69 1.80 6.07 5.78
C ILE A 69 2.72 4.87 5.63
N ILE A 70 2.40 3.79 6.34
CA ILE A 70 3.03 2.49 6.15
C ILE A 70 2.03 1.60 5.40
N ALA A 71 2.36 1.21 4.18
CA ALA A 71 1.60 0.19 3.48
C ALA A 71 2.15 -1.18 3.86
N TRP A 72 1.45 -1.86 4.79
CA TRP A 72 1.81 -3.23 5.18
C TRP A 72 1.64 -4.20 4.01
N GLN A 73 0.58 -4.00 3.22
CA GLN A 73 0.37 -4.71 1.97
C GLN A 73 0.93 -3.88 0.80
N GLN A 74 1.90 -4.44 0.06
CA GLN A 74 2.66 -3.71 -0.96
C GLN A 74 1.77 -3.02 -2.02
N PHE A 75 0.68 -3.66 -2.44
CA PHE A 75 -0.19 -3.11 -3.48
C PHE A 75 -0.97 -1.88 -3.04
N PHE A 76 -1.26 -1.71 -1.75
CA PHE A 76 -1.83 -0.44 -1.28
C PHE A 76 -0.85 0.70 -1.43
N GLY A 77 0.44 0.48 -1.15
CA GLY A 77 1.49 1.46 -1.34
C GLY A 77 1.72 1.82 -2.81
N LEU A 78 1.86 0.80 -3.67
CA LEU A 78 2.04 1.01 -5.11
C LEU A 78 0.86 1.79 -5.72
N ASN A 79 -0.38 1.39 -5.40
CA ASN A 79 -1.57 2.07 -5.91
C ASN A 79 -1.73 3.48 -5.34
N TYR A 80 -1.28 3.73 -4.11
CA TYR A 80 -1.24 5.08 -3.56
C TYR A 80 -0.31 5.98 -4.38
N ALA A 81 0.89 5.50 -4.73
CA ALA A 81 1.83 6.22 -5.57
C ALA A 81 1.30 6.38 -7.01
N PHE A 82 0.69 5.33 -7.56
CA PHE A 82 0.06 5.33 -8.89
C PHE A 82 -0.95 6.46 -9.01
N TRP A 83 -1.93 6.55 -8.11
CA TRP A 83 -2.97 7.57 -8.17
C TRP A 83 -2.44 8.99 -7.96
N ASN A 84 -1.49 9.17 -7.03
CA ASN A 84 -0.87 10.49 -6.86
C ASN A 84 -0.16 10.96 -8.13
N ARG A 85 0.55 10.04 -8.82
CA ARG A 85 1.24 10.35 -10.06
C ARG A 85 0.27 10.56 -11.23
N LEU A 86 -0.72 9.67 -11.38
CA LEU A 86 -1.71 9.73 -12.45
C LEU A 86 -2.53 11.03 -12.39
N LEU A 87 -2.90 11.46 -11.18
CA LEU A 87 -3.69 12.68 -10.96
C LEU A 87 -2.81 13.92 -10.74
N HIS A 88 -1.48 13.82 -10.98
CA HIS A 88 -0.52 14.91 -10.84
C HIS A 88 -0.60 15.66 -9.49
N LEU A 89 -0.91 14.94 -8.41
CA LEU A 89 -1.16 15.53 -7.11
C LEU A 89 0.13 16.03 -6.46
N ARG A 90 0.06 17.12 -5.71
CA ARG A 90 1.19 17.55 -4.87
C ARG A 90 1.42 16.50 -3.77
N LYS A 91 2.68 16.11 -3.56
CA LYS A 91 3.09 15.19 -2.49
C LYS A 91 2.82 15.85 -1.14
N LYS A 92 2.13 15.14 -0.25
CA LYS A 92 1.78 15.62 1.10
C LYS A 92 2.22 14.68 2.22
N ASN A 93 2.54 13.43 1.90
CA ASN A 93 2.73 12.33 2.84
C ASN A 93 4.12 11.72 2.69
N ASP A 94 4.60 11.06 3.74
CA ASP A 94 5.72 10.12 3.69
C ASP A 94 5.15 8.72 3.52
N LEU A 95 5.52 8.01 2.44
CA LEU A 95 5.02 6.66 2.16
C LEU A 95 6.14 5.63 2.23
N THR A 96 5.98 4.69 3.16
CA THR A 96 6.81 3.48 3.28
C THR A 96 6.02 2.27 2.83
N VAL A 97 6.56 1.52 1.86
CA VAL A 97 5.97 0.27 1.36
C VAL A 97 6.73 -0.90 1.97
N LEU A 98 6.03 -1.76 2.72
CA LEU A 98 6.62 -2.96 3.30
C LEU A 98 6.57 -4.13 2.32
N THR A 99 7.46 -5.11 2.56
CA THR A 99 7.45 -6.44 1.95
C THR A 99 7.29 -6.43 0.43
N PHE A 100 7.99 -5.52 -0.25
CA PHE A 100 7.91 -5.44 -1.70
C PHE A 100 8.59 -6.65 -2.34
N ILE A 101 7.79 -7.49 -3.00
CA ILE A 101 8.25 -8.69 -3.69
C ILE A 101 7.78 -8.60 -5.13
N TYR A 102 8.72 -8.34 -6.04
CA TYR A 102 8.46 -8.33 -7.47
C TYR A 102 8.82 -9.67 -8.09
N LYS A 103 7.81 -10.41 -8.55
CA LYS A 103 7.99 -11.59 -9.41
C LYS A 103 7.72 -11.20 -10.86
N GLN A 104 8.76 -11.24 -11.69
CA GLN A 104 8.62 -10.95 -13.11
C GLN A 104 7.70 -11.99 -13.76
N LYS A 105 6.76 -11.50 -14.58
CA LYS A 105 5.87 -12.34 -15.39
C LYS A 105 6.27 -12.21 -16.85
N HIS A 106 6.17 -13.30 -17.59
CA HIS A 106 6.44 -13.33 -19.02
C HIS A 106 5.20 -12.92 -19.84
N GLY A 107 5.41 -12.66 -21.14
CA GLY A 107 4.35 -12.26 -22.06
C GLY A 107 3.96 -10.79 -21.99
N PHE A 108 2.98 -10.41 -22.82
CA PHE A 108 2.53 -9.01 -22.96
C PHE A 108 2.01 -8.42 -21.65
N LEU A 109 1.12 -9.14 -20.95
CA LEU A 109 0.59 -8.73 -19.65
C LEU A 109 1.68 -8.59 -18.59
N GLY A 110 2.72 -9.43 -18.65
CA GLY A 110 3.89 -9.32 -17.77
C GLY A 110 4.69 -8.04 -18.03
N LYS A 111 4.92 -7.68 -19.29
CA LYS A 111 5.55 -6.40 -19.67
C LYS A 111 4.72 -5.19 -19.24
N LEU A 112 3.39 -5.26 -19.38
CA LEU A 112 2.50 -4.20 -18.90
C LEU A 112 2.56 -4.05 -17.37
N PHE A 113 2.49 -5.17 -16.65
CA PHE A 113 2.61 -5.17 -15.20
C PHE A 113 3.99 -4.63 -14.74
N HIS A 114 5.07 -5.00 -15.43
CA HIS A 114 6.39 -4.44 -15.18
C HIS A 114 6.41 -2.92 -15.35
N LYS A 115 5.87 -2.39 -16.46
CA LYS A 115 5.75 -0.94 -16.68
C LYS A 115 4.92 -0.25 -15.59
N TYR A 116 3.81 -0.88 -15.17
CA TYR A 116 2.99 -0.38 -14.07
C TYR A 116 3.78 -0.29 -12.76
N VAL A 117 4.51 -1.36 -12.37
CA VAL A 117 5.34 -1.34 -11.16
C VAL A 117 6.42 -0.27 -11.26
N GLN A 118 7.12 -0.18 -12.40
CA GLN A 118 8.11 0.85 -12.66
C GLN A 118 7.53 2.27 -12.53
N TYR A 119 6.32 2.50 -13.05
CA TYR A 119 5.61 3.77 -12.91
C TYR A 119 5.31 4.12 -11.45
N CYS A 120 4.97 3.12 -10.63
CA CYS A 120 4.67 3.27 -9.21
C CYS A 120 5.91 3.48 -8.33
N ILE A 121 7.07 2.88 -8.66
CA ILE A 121 8.29 2.99 -7.83
C ILE A 121 9.21 4.13 -8.27
N LYS A 122 9.29 4.44 -9.57
CA LYS A 122 10.14 5.51 -10.09
C LYS A 122 9.42 6.85 -10.03
N ASN A 123 9.06 7.29 -8.83
CA ASN A 123 8.44 8.59 -8.59
C ASN A 123 8.69 9.07 -7.15
N LYS A 124 8.36 10.35 -6.89
CA LYS A 124 8.56 11.00 -5.60
C LYS A 124 7.55 10.63 -4.50
N TYR A 125 6.51 9.85 -4.82
CA TYR A 125 5.40 9.57 -3.89
C TYR A 125 5.66 8.36 -3.00
N ILE A 126 6.69 7.57 -3.30
CA ILE A 126 7.21 6.53 -2.41
C ILE A 126 8.53 7.03 -1.84
N ASP A 127 8.62 7.08 -0.51
CA ASP A 127 9.83 7.50 0.20
C ASP A 127 10.75 6.31 0.47
N ARG A 128 10.16 5.19 0.87
CA ARG A 128 10.90 3.99 1.26
C ARG A 128 10.21 2.74 0.77
N ILE A 129 10.99 1.78 0.30
CA ILE A 129 10.56 0.42 0.00
C ILE A 129 11.43 -0.51 0.85
N ILE A 130 10.78 -1.31 1.70
CA ILE A 130 11.46 -2.32 2.51
C ILE A 130 11.34 -3.66 1.79
N CYS A 131 12.49 -4.22 1.46
CA CYS A 131 12.64 -5.56 0.90
C CYS A 131 13.34 -6.45 1.93
N PHE A 132 12.87 -7.67 2.08
CA PHE A 132 13.59 -8.70 2.83
C PHE A 132 14.46 -9.49 1.85
N SER A 133 15.73 -9.68 2.20
CA SER A 133 16.62 -10.64 1.57
C SER A 133 16.77 -11.84 2.49
N GLU A 134 16.97 -13.01 1.88
CA GLU A 134 17.43 -14.19 2.63
C GLU A 134 18.82 -13.89 3.19
N LYS A 135 19.10 -14.34 4.42
CA LYS A 135 20.40 -14.15 5.07
C LYS A 135 21.45 -15.06 4.45
#